data_AF-A0AAN7GRP3-F1
#
_entry.id   AF-A0AAN7GRP3-F1
#
_cell.length_a   1.000
_cell.length_b   1.000
_cell.length_c   1.000
_cell.angle_alpha   90.00
_cell.angle_beta   90.00
_cell.angle_gamma   90.00
#
_symmetry.space_group_name_H-M   'P 1'
#
loop_
_entity.id
_entity.type
_entity.pdbx_description
1 polymer ?
#
loop_
_entity_poly.entity_id
_entity_poly.type
_entity_poly.pdbx_seq_one_letter_code
_entity_poly.pdbx_strand_id
1 'polypeptide(L)'
;MCDLSPESPTPFCGPAEGTQVRTGETIDVTWSSRFFATSPTSLPRRIRIQADYFFPNNNTRTGNGFTSLVMSPSSGRFTWRPLERDLPTGINTLTAAIFIAEPFTDSDGNGTTLEGNDRFAGPRVRLIRGSRRNNGQGGPGSGTGGAIVNNNNPNNNMGAIGAGGPNPLAIVLPVVFGVVTLVIMAGFMMWKKRNPGWSMKEAVIKGVPALLRRRIRPKGALIAPAPTGTSYTGPRIRGQDIKVVTTDINGLRMNAMRLAGGGVGEGETNVFREEMMRQERLRF
;
A
#
# COMPACT_ATOMS: atom_id res chain seq x y z
N MET A 1 19.75 16.08 9.94
CA MET A 1 18.62 15.18 10.26
C MET A 1 17.69 15.91 11.20
N CYS A 2 16.40 15.73 11.01
CA CYS A 2 15.37 16.22 11.93
C CYS A 2 15.29 15.33 13.17
N ASP A 3 15.06 15.94 14.33
CA ASP A 3 14.81 15.22 15.57
C ASP A 3 13.31 15.24 15.87
N LEU A 4 12.58 14.31 15.25
CA LEU A 4 11.18 14.10 15.59
C LEU A 4 11.10 13.32 16.91
N SER A 5 10.12 13.68 17.75
CA SER A 5 9.74 12.87 18.90
C SER A 5 9.47 11.43 18.46
N PRO A 6 9.90 10.41 19.23
CA PRO A 6 9.59 9.01 18.93
C PRO A 6 8.08 8.72 18.89
N GLU A 7 7.26 9.60 19.47
CA GLU A 7 5.80 9.52 19.45
C GLU A 7 5.16 10.14 18.20
N SER A 8 5.95 10.68 17.27
CA SER A 8 5.43 11.24 16.03
C SER A 8 4.70 10.15 15.22
N PRO A 9 3.45 10.39 14.77
CA PRO A 9 2.71 9.42 13.97
C PRO A 9 3.29 9.23 12.56
N THR A 10 4.22 10.10 12.15
CA THR A 10 4.86 10.05 10.85
C THR A 10 6.38 10.20 10.98
N PRO A 11 7.17 9.45 10.21
CA PRO A 11 8.63 9.60 10.17
C PRO A 11 9.08 10.85 9.41
N PHE A 12 8.22 11.51 8.65
CA PHE A 12 8.59 12.57 7.72
C PHE A 12 8.88 13.91 8.39
N CYS A 13 9.92 14.58 7.90
CA CYS A 13 10.31 15.91 8.33
C CYS A 13 10.26 16.93 7.20
N GLY A 14 10.31 16.45 5.97
CA GLY A 14 10.22 17.29 4.79
C GLY A 14 9.97 16.43 3.55
N PRO A 15 9.41 17.02 2.50
CA PRO A 15 9.05 18.45 2.39
C PRO A 15 7.78 18.84 3.16
N ALA A 16 7.48 20.13 3.25
CA ALA A 16 6.23 20.59 3.84
C ALA A 16 5.02 20.21 2.97
N GLU A 17 3.86 19.98 3.57
CA GLU A 17 2.60 19.76 2.87
C GLU A 17 2.32 20.90 1.88
N GLY A 18 1.97 20.56 0.64
CA GLY A 18 1.67 21.54 -0.41
C GLY A 18 2.90 22.16 -1.10
N THR A 19 4.13 21.73 -0.76
CA THR A 19 5.35 22.19 -1.44
C THR A 19 5.21 22.03 -2.95
N GLN A 20 5.53 23.08 -3.70
CA GLN A 20 5.47 23.07 -5.16
C GLN A 20 6.84 22.75 -5.75
N VAL A 21 6.90 21.79 -6.67
CA VAL A 21 8.16 21.36 -7.31
C VAL A 21 7.95 21.34 -8.81
N ARG A 22 8.87 21.96 -9.57
CA ARG A 22 8.81 21.84 -11.03
C ARG A 22 9.45 20.54 -11.49
N THR A 23 8.91 19.91 -12.51
CA THR A 23 9.55 18.73 -13.11
C THR A 23 10.94 19.10 -13.60
N GLY A 24 11.94 18.29 -13.26
CA GLY A 24 13.35 18.54 -13.53
C GLY A 24 14.08 19.24 -12.39
N GLU A 25 13.38 19.81 -11.40
CA GLU A 25 13.98 20.26 -10.15
C GLU A 25 14.11 19.10 -9.14
N THR A 26 15.01 19.25 -8.18
CA THR A 26 15.26 18.27 -7.14
C THR A 26 14.62 18.70 -5.82
N ILE A 27 14.01 17.76 -5.11
CA ILE A 27 13.49 17.95 -3.76
C ILE A 27 14.06 16.90 -2.82
N ASP A 28 14.37 17.32 -1.59
CA ASP A 28 14.82 16.41 -0.56
C ASP A 28 13.63 15.91 0.27
N VAL A 29 13.43 14.60 0.22
CA VAL A 29 12.55 13.88 1.14
C VAL A 29 13.39 13.52 2.36
N THR A 30 12.98 13.98 3.54
CA THR A 30 13.74 13.77 4.78
C THR A 30 12.85 13.15 5.86
N TRP A 31 13.48 12.33 6.71
CA TRP A 31 12.79 11.60 7.77
C TRP A 31 13.67 11.40 9.00
N SER A 32 13.05 11.07 10.13
CA SER A 32 13.74 10.70 11.36
C SER A 32 14.23 9.25 11.27
N SER A 33 15.55 9.05 11.34
CA SER A 33 16.15 7.71 11.41
C SER A 33 15.80 6.98 12.71
N ARG A 34 15.55 7.73 13.80
CA ARG A 34 15.17 7.18 15.11
C ARG A 34 13.82 6.47 15.08
N PHE A 35 12.88 6.93 14.26
CA PHE A 35 11.57 6.30 14.08
C PHE A 35 11.68 4.83 13.69
N PHE A 36 12.64 4.49 12.83
CA PHE A 36 12.87 3.12 12.38
C PHE A 36 13.75 2.32 13.34
N ALA A 37 14.51 2.97 14.23
CA ALA A 37 15.41 2.32 15.18
C ALA A 37 14.68 1.75 16.40
N THR A 38 13.53 2.34 16.78
CA THR A 38 12.76 1.93 17.96
C THR A 38 11.74 0.82 17.67
N SER A 39 11.60 0.40 16.41
CA SER A 39 10.56 -0.54 16.03
C SER A 39 10.98 -1.99 16.32
N PRO A 40 10.14 -2.82 16.95
CA PRO A 40 10.53 -4.10 17.54
C PRO A 40 10.82 -5.24 16.55
N THR A 41 10.82 -5.01 15.23
CA THR A 41 11.17 -6.07 14.26
C THR A 41 12.69 -6.09 14.00
N SER A 42 13.30 -7.23 14.32
CA SER A 42 14.72 -7.41 14.62
C SER A 42 15.64 -7.61 13.40
N LEU A 43 15.45 -6.88 12.30
CA LEU A 43 16.33 -6.98 11.12
C LEU A 43 16.73 -5.60 10.61
N PRO A 44 17.86 -5.46 9.88
CA PRO A 44 18.24 -4.19 9.26
C PRO A 44 17.14 -3.79 8.28
N ARG A 45 16.28 -2.86 8.73
CA ARG A 45 15.19 -2.36 7.92
C ARG A 45 15.79 -1.69 6.71
N ARG A 46 15.25 -2.04 5.55
CA ARG A 46 15.46 -1.27 4.34
C ARG A 46 14.16 -0.54 4.05
N ILE A 47 14.23 0.57 3.33
CA ILE A 47 13.05 1.35 2.97
C ILE A 47 13.09 1.73 1.50
N ARG A 48 11.93 2.08 0.95
CA ARG A 48 11.78 2.74 -0.34
C ARG A 48 10.97 4.01 -0.17
N ILE A 49 11.30 5.02 -0.95
CA ILE A 49 10.47 6.21 -1.11
C ILE A 49 9.54 5.96 -2.29
N GLN A 50 8.25 6.10 -2.07
CA GLN A 50 7.24 6.00 -3.11
C GLN A 50 6.51 7.33 -3.24
N ALA A 51 5.98 7.62 -4.42
CA ALA A 51 5.07 8.73 -4.61
C ALA A 51 3.87 8.30 -5.45
N ASP A 52 2.67 8.42 -4.90
CA ASP A 52 1.44 8.17 -5.64
C ASP A 52 0.92 9.48 -6.24
N TYR A 53 0.59 9.44 -7.52
CA TYR A 53 0.13 10.59 -8.27
C TYR A 53 -1.39 10.68 -8.28
N PHE A 54 -1.92 11.88 -8.04
CA PHE A 54 -3.34 12.18 -7.96
C PHE A 54 -3.68 13.40 -8.81
N PHE A 55 -4.77 13.34 -9.58
CA PHE A 55 -5.27 14.56 -10.19
C PHE A 55 -5.81 15.51 -9.11
N PRO A 56 -5.61 16.83 -9.27
CA PRO A 56 -6.02 17.81 -8.27
C PRO A 56 -7.53 17.81 -7.96
N ASN A 57 -8.37 17.29 -8.87
CA ASN A 57 -9.81 17.52 -8.83
C ASN A 57 -10.63 16.32 -8.35
N ASN A 58 -10.05 15.13 -8.24
CA ASN A 58 -10.83 13.90 -8.03
C ASN A 58 -10.18 12.89 -7.09
N ASN A 59 -8.98 13.17 -6.53
CA ASN A 59 -8.20 12.22 -5.73
C ASN A 59 -8.06 10.83 -6.38
N THR A 60 -8.26 10.70 -7.70
CA THR A 60 -8.07 9.43 -8.39
C THR A 60 -6.60 9.26 -8.71
N ARG A 61 -6.08 8.07 -8.43
CA ARG A 61 -4.67 7.73 -8.66
C ARG A 61 -4.41 7.66 -10.16
N THR A 62 -3.35 8.32 -10.61
CA THR A 62 -3.02 8.50 -12.03
C THR A 62 -1.87 7.58 -12.42
N GLY A 63 -2.17 6.32 -12.71
CA GLY A 63 -1.19 5.36 -13.21
C GLY A 63 -0.07 4.99 -12.21
N ASN A 64 1.09 4.65 -12.75
CA ASN A 64 2.25 4.18 -12.00
C ASN A 64 2.95 5.37 -11.34
N GLY A 65 2.98 5.37 -10.00
CA GLY A 65 3.70 6.36 -9.22
C GLY A 65 5.21 6.27 -9.38
N PHE A 66 5.93 6.98 -8.52
CA PHE A 66 7.38 6.83 -8.37
C PHE A 66 7.70 5.78 -7.30
N THR A 67 8.79 5.04 -7.49
CA THR A 67 9.38 4.17 -6.46
C THR A 67 10.90 4.23 -6.57
N SER A 68 11.57 4.53 -5.46
CA SER A 68 13.02 4.57 -5.38
C SER A 68 13.63 3.16 -5.32
N LEU A 69 14.95 3.09 -5.48
CA LEU A 69 15.73 1.93 -5.04
C LEU A 69 15.60 1.73 -3.53
N VAL A 70 15.89 0.50 -3.09
CA VAL A 70 15.95 0.13 -1.68
C VAL A 70 17.14 0.84 -1.02
N MET A 71 16.92 1.47 0.13
CA MET A 71 17.96 2.21 0.88
C MET A 71 17.88 1.98 2.39
N SER A 72 18.93 2.38 3.10
CA SER A 72 18.96 2.34 4.57
C SER A 72 18.15 3.50 5.17
N PRO A 73 17.28 3.26 6.17
CA PRO A 73 16.56 4.32 6.88
C PRO A 73 17.52 5.23 7.66
N SER A 74 18.75 4.80 7.92
CA SER A 74 19.79 5.61 8.56
C SER A 74 20.29 6.76 7.69
N SER A 75 19.96 6.84 6.39
CA SER A 75 20.35 8.00 5.57
C SER A 75 19.58 9.27 5.97
N GLY A 76 18.33 9.14 6.44
CA GLY A 76 17.46 10.25 6.83
C GLY A 76 17.09 11.22 5.70
N ARG A 77 17.51 10.93 4.46
CA ARG A 77 17.34 11.80 3.29
C ARG A 77 17.36 10.99 2.00
N PHE A 78 16.54 11.42 1.05
CA PHE A 78 16.52 10.97 -0.34
C PHE A 78 16.26 12.16 -1.25
N THR A 79 17.11 12.38 -2.25
CA THR A 79 16.91 13.43 -3.25
C THR A 79 16.10 12.89 -4.41
N TRP A 80 14.87 13.39 -4.56
CA TRP A 80 13.94 13.02 -5.61
C TRP A 80 13.91 14.09 -6.70
N ARG A 81 13.92 13.67 -7.96
CA ARG A 81 13.80 14.55 -9.13
C ARG A 81 12.60 14.12 -9.98
N PRO A 82 11.41 14.73 -9.80
CA PRO A 82 10.24 14.42 -10.61
C PRO A 82 10.54 14.72 -12.08
N LEU A 83 10.22 13.80 -12.98
CA LEU A 83 10.51 13.95 -14.40
C LEU A 83 9.25 14.34 -15.16
N GLU A 84 9.41 15.01 -16.31
CA GLU A 84 8.26 15.43 -17.12
C GLU A 84 7.43 14.22 -17.61
N ARG A 85 8.09 13.07 -17.84
CA ARG A 85 7.43 11.81 -18.21
C ARG A 85 6.51 11.24 -17.13
N ASP A 86 6.67 11.69 -15.89
CA ASP A 86 5.83 11.26 -14.77
C ASP A 86 4.47 11.97 -14.77
N LEU A 87 4.35 13.07 -15.54
CA LEU A 87 3.09 13.80 -15.70
C LEU A 87 2.35 13.33 -16.97
N PRO A 88 1.07 12.93 -16.87
CA PRO A 88 0.25 12.63 -18.04
C PRO A 88 0.21 13.79 -19.05
N THR A 89 0.11 13.47 -20.34
CA THR A 89 -0.03 14.48 -21.40
C THR A 89 -1.26 15.36 -21.17
N GLY A 90 -1.13 16.67 -21.41
CA GLY A 90 -2.20 17.65 -21.17
C GLY A 90 -2.37 18.10 -19.71
N ILE A 91 -1.67 17.49 -18.74
CA ILE A 91 -1.73 17.88 -17.33
C ILE A 91 -0.54 18.76 -16.97
N ASN A 92 -0.84 20.00 -16.56
CA ASN A 92 0.17 20.97 -16.14
C ASN A 92 0.52 20.86 -14.65
N THR A 93 -0.39 20.33 -13.84
CA THR A 93 -0.19 20.21 -12.39
C THR A 93 -0.75 18.91 -11.85
N LEU A 94 -0.03 18.28 -10.93
CA LEU A 94 -0.39 17.00 -10.33
C LEU A 94 -0.04 17.01 -8.83
N THR A 95 -0.75 16.25 -8.00
CA THR A 95 -0.40 16.10 -6.58
C THR A 95 0.25 14.75 -6.36
N ALA A 96 1.45 14.72 -5.80
CA ALA A 96 2.16 13.50 -5.45
C ALA A 96 2.15 13.31 -3.92
N ALA A 97 1.50 12.26 -3.42
CA ALA A 97 1.59 11.90 -2.00
C ALA A 97 2.80 10.99 -1.79
N ILE A 98 3.70 11.40 -0.90
CA ILE A 98 4.96 10.69 -0.65
C ILE A 98 4.72 9.66 0.46
N PHE A 99 5.30 8.47 0.30
CA PHE A 99 5.25 7.39 1.29
C PHE A 99 6.64 6.83 1.54
N ILE A 100 6.90 6.42 2.79
CA ILE A 100 8.00 5.51 3.09
C ILE A 100 7.39 4.12 3.20
N ALA A 101 7.82 3.21 2.33
CA ALA A 101 7.39 1.82 2.35
C ALA A 101 8.52 0.93 2.86
N GLU A 102 8.17 0.00 3.74
CA GLU A 102 9.07 -1.08 4.12
C GLU A 102 8.89 -2.23 3.13
N PRO A 103 9.92 -2.58 2.33
CA PRO A 103 9.85 -3.73 1.46
C PRO A 103 9.74 -5.00 2.32
N PHE A 104 8.75 -5.83 2.04
CA PHE A 104 8.75 -7.18 2.59
C PHE A 104 9.65 -8.03 1.72
N THR A 105 10.72 -8.56 2.30
CA THR A 105 11.32 -9.78 1.76
C THR A 105 10.34 -10.90 2.02
N ASP A 106 9.83 -11.52 0.96
CA ASP A 106 9.07 -12.74 1.06
C ASP A 106 9.84 -13.73 1.96
N SER A 107 9.14 -14.28 2.95
CA SER A 107 9.67 -15.27 3.89
C SER A 107 10.20 -16.52 3.18
N ASP A 108 9.83 -16.70 1.92
CA ASP A 108 10.18 -17.84 1.08
C ASP A 108 11.64 -17.81 0.59
N GLY A 109 12.42 -16.79 0.94
CA GLY A 109 13.88 -16.74 0.66
C GLY A 109 14.23 -16.55 -0.82
N ASN A 110 13.24 -16.43 -1.69
CA ASN A 110 13.42 -16.32 -3.15
C ASN A 110 13.86 -14.92 -3.62
N GLY A 111 14.11 -13.99 -2.68
CA GLY A 111 14.55 -12.62 -2.99
C GLY A 111 13.50 -11.75 -3.69
N THR A 112 12.29 -12.26 -3.92
CA THR A 112 11.17 -11.48 -4.46
C THR A 112 10.74 -10.45 -3.41
N THR A 113 11.05 -9.20 -3.69
CA THR A 113 10.69 -8.08 -2.81
C THR A 113 9.22 -7.75 -3.08
N LEU A 114 8.32 -8.22 -2.23
CA LEU A 114 6.91 -7.86 -2.30
C LEU A 114 6.74 -6.45 -1.73
N GLU A 115 5.87 -5.66 -2.37
CA GLU A 115 5.53 -4.33 -1.91
C GLU A 115 4.83 -4.48 -0.55
N GLY A 116 5.43 -3.92 0.50
CA GLY A 116 4.92 -4.07 1.85
C GLY A 116 3.59 -3.37 2.05
N ASN A 117 2.72 -3.97 2.86
CA ASN A 117 1.48 -3.33 3.30
C ASN A 117 1.74 -2.11 4.20
N ASP A 118 2.92 -2.06 4.85
CA ASP A 118 3.29 -0.99 5.76
C ASP A 118 3.86 0.20 4.97
N ARG A 119 2.97 1.15 4.68
CA ARG A 119 3.30 2.44 4.07
C ARG A 119 3.06 3.53 5.09
N PHE A 120 4.12 4.23 5.47
CA PHE A 120 4.01 5.43 6.28
C PHE A 120 3.64 6.59 5.36
N ALA A 121 2.46 7.18 5.59
CA ALA A 121 2.02 8.34 4.83
C ALA A 121 2.85 9.58 5.19
N GLY A 122 3.26 10.29 4.14
CA GLY A 122 4.02 11.53 4.23
C GLY A 122 3.30 12.71 3.59
N PRO A 123 4.04 13.79 3.32
CA PRO A 123 3.49 15.02 2.76
C PRO A 123 3.05 14.84 1.31
N ARG A 124 2.07 15.63 0.90
CA ARG A 124 1.67 15.78 -0.50
C ARG A 124 2.36 16.98 -1.11
N VAL A 125 3.06 16.76 -2.22
CA VAL A 125 3.70 17.83 -3.00
C VAL A 125 2.94 18.09 -4.28
N ARG A 126 2.96 19.33 -4.74
CA ARG A 126 2.34 19.73 -6.01
C ARG A 126 3.41 19.79 -7.10
N LEU A 127 3.34 18.86 -8.02
CA LEU A 127 4.21 18.82 -9.20
C LEU A 127 3.66 19.78 -10.25
N ILE A 128 4.52 20.65 -10.76
CA ILE A 128 4.22 21.58 -11.84
C ILE A 128 5.08 21.20 -13.03
N ARG A 129 4.49 21.11 -14.22
CA ARG A 129 5.26 20.87 -15.44
C ARG A 129 6.27 22.01 -15.61
N GLY A 130 7.55 21.65 -15.68
CA GLY A 130 8.62 22.58 -15.99
C GLY A 130 8.37 23.19 -17.36
N SER A 131 8.64 24.49 -17.52
CA SER A 131 8.59 25.10 -18.85
C SER A 131 9.59 24.33 -19.71
N ARG A 132 9.13 23.65 -20.76
CA ARG A 132 10.02 23.21 -21.83
C ARG A 132 10.74 24.47 -22.26
N ARG A 133 12.00 24.64 -21.84
CA ARG A 133 12.89 25.51 -22.60
C ARG A 133 12.84 24.87 -23.97
N ASN A 134 12.19 25.55 -24.91
CA ASN A 134 12.26 25.18 -26.31
C ASN A 134 13.76 25.21 -26.63
N ASN A 135 14.41 24.07 -26.46
CA ASN A 135 15.79 23.84 -26.85
C ASN A 135 15.83 23.63 -28.37
N GLY A 136 14.99 24.39 -29.07
CA GLY A 136 15.05 24.57 -30.50
C GLY A 136 16.11 25.62 -30.78
N GLN A 137 17.29 25.13 -31.18
CA GLN A 137 17.90 25.65 -32.39
C GLN A 137 18.46 27.08 -32.31
N GLY A 138 19.25 27.37 -31.27
CA GLY A 138 20.30 28.37 -31.37
C GLY A 138 21.55 27.73 -31.97
N GLY A 139 21.74 27.89 -33.28
CA GLY A 139 23.04 27.63 -33.91
C GLY A 139 24.14 28.50 -33.26
N PRO A 140 25.43 28.21 -33.54
CA PRO A 140 26.55 28.97 -32.99
C PRO A 140 26.63 30.36 -33.62
N GLY A 141 25.80 31.28 -33.13
CA GLY A 141 25.87 32.71 -33.43
C GLY A 141 26.71 33.41 -32.37
N SER A 142 27.99 33.60 -32.68
CA SER A 142 28.84 34.61 -32.04
C SER A 142 28.13 35.97 -32.10
N GLY A 143 27.84 36.56 -30.94
CA GLY A 143 27.02 37.75 -30.84
C GLY A 143 27.16 38.42 -29.49
N THR A 144 28.27 39.12 -29.32
CA THR A 144 28.53 40.15 -28.32
C THR A 144 27.34 41.08 -28.10
N GLY A 145 26.96 41.28 -26.84
CA GLY A 145 26.35 42.50 -26.31
C GLY A 145 24.95 42.88 -26.81
N GLY A 146 23.95 42.83 -25.93
CA GLY A 146 22.69 43.53 -26.21
C GLY A 146 21.53 43.19 -25.29
N ALA A 147 21.26 44.12 -24.37
CA ALA A 147 19.95 44.47 -23.81
C ALA A 147 19.21 43.44 -22.92
N ILE A 148 19.20 43.76 -21.63
CA ILE A 148 18.14 43.46 -20.67
C ILE A 148 16.83 44.05 -21.23
N VAL A 149 15.95 43.22 -21.78
CA VAL A 149 14.57 43.63 -22.10
C VAL A 149 13.74 43.39 -20.84
N ASN A 150 13.69 44.41 -19.99
CA ASN A 150 12.73 44.49 -18.89
C ASN A 150 11.36 44.89 -19.47
N ASN A 151 10.60 43.91 -19.96
CA ASN A 151 9.28 44.15 -20.54
C ASN A 151 8.24 44.28 -19.42
N ASN A 152 8.29 45.38 -18.68
CA ASN A 152 7.20 45.84 -17.82
C ASN A 152 6.07 46.36 -18.71
N ASN A 153 5.18 45.45 -19.13
CA ASN A 153 3.90 45.82 -19.73
C ASN A 153 2.79 45.65 -18.66
N PRO A 154 2.27 46.74 -18.05
CA PRO A 154 1.22 46.64 -17.04
C PRO A 154 -0.21 46.56 -17.62
N ASN A 155 -0.39 46.36 -18.94
CA ASN A 155 -1.70 46.51 -19.59
C ASN A 155 -2.38 45.24 -20.11
N ASN A 156 -2.12 44.06 -19.52
CA ASN A 156 -2.89 42.85 -19.82
C ASN A 156 -3.65 42.37 -18.58
N ASN A 157 -4.59 43.20 -18.12
CA ASN A 157 -5.54 42.83 -17.07
C ASN A 157 -6.97 43.11 -17.55
N MET A 158 -7.45 42.30 -18.50
CA MET A 158 -8.88 41.99 -18.68
C MET A 158 -9.02 40.86 -19.70
N GLY A 159 -9.24 39.64 -19.23
CA GLY A 159 -9.55 38.50 -20.08
C GLY A 159 -9.38 37.17 -19.38
N ALA A 160 -10.50 36.63 -18.90
CA ALA A 160 -10.67 35.30 -18.31
C ALA A 160 -10.34 35.15 -16.81
N ILE A 161 -11.02 35.92 -15.96
CA ILE A 161 -11.71 35.26 -14.84
C ILE A 161 -12.72 34.33 -15.51
N GLY A 162 -12.32 33.07 -15.71
CA GLY A 162 -13.25 32.03 -16.10
C GLY A 162 -14.32 31.97 -15.02
N ALA A 163 -15.47 32.57 -15.32
CA ALA A 163 -16.70 32.40 -14.59
C ALA A 163 -16.98 30.89 -14.58
N GLY A 164 -16.48 30.20 -13.56
CA GLY A 164 -16.89 28.86 -13.21
C GLY A 164 -18.35 28.97 -12.82
N GLY A 165 -19.24 28.83 -13.80
CA GLY A 165 -20.64 28.56 -13.54
C GLY A 165 -20.72 27.38 -12.57
N PRO A 166 -21.72 27.34 -11.67
CA PRO A 166 -21.85 26.27 -10.69
C PRO A 166 -21.75 24.93 -11.41
N ASN A 167 -20.71 24.15 -11.13
CA ASN A 167 -20.52 22.85 -11.77
C ASN A 167 -21.76 22.00 -11.47
N PRO A 168 -22.64 21.71 -12.46
CA PRO A 168 -23.90 21.02 -12.18
C PRO A 168 -23.62 19.62 -11.62
N LEU A 169 -22.47 19.03 -11.97
CA LEU A 169 -22.01 17.76 -11.43
C LEU A 169 -21.76 17.78 -9.92
N ALA A 170 -21.34 18.91 -9.33
CA ALA A 170 -21.12 19.02 -7.89
C ALA A 170 -22.43 19.07 -7.10
N ILE A 171 -23.51 19.57 -7.71
CA ILE A 171 -24.86 19.63 -7.10
C ILE A 171 -25.63 18.33 -7.35
N VAL A 172 -25.45 17.70 -8.51
CA VAL A 172 -26.20 16.49 -8.90
C VAL A 172 -25.69 15.24 -8.17
N LEU A 173 -24.39 15.13 -7.88
CA LEU A 173 -23.81 13.94 -7.23
C LEU A 173 -24.43 13.61 -5.86
N PRO A 174 -24.57 14.56 -4.92
CA PRO A 174 -25.21 14.30 -3.62
C PRO A 174 -26.68 13.87 -3.76
N VAL A 175 -27.41 14.45 -4.71
CA VAL A 175 -28.82 14.12 -4.96
C VAL A 175 -28.97 12.69 -5.48
N VAL A 176 -28.14 12.28 -6.45
CA VAL A 176 -28.15 10.91 -6.98
C VAL A 176 -27.78 9.90 -5.88
N PHE A 177 -26.78 10.20 -5.05
CA PHE A 177 -26.43 9.35 -3.91
C PHE A 177 -27.59 9.22 -2.90
N GLY A 178 -28.31 10.31 -2.63
CA GLY A 178 -29.48 10.31 -1.76
C GLY A 178 -30.63 9.44 -2.31
N VAL A 179 -30.91 9.52 -3.61
CA VAL A 179 -31.97 8.70 -4.24
C VAL A 179 -31.58 7.23 -4.27
N VAL A 180 -30.34 6.90 -4.63
CA VAL A 180 -29.87 5.50 -4.68
C VAL A 180 -29.89 4.86 -3.29
N THR A 181 -29.46 5.59 -2.24
CA THR A 181 -29.50 5.08 -0.87
C THR A 181 -30.93 4.84 -0.38
N LEU A 182 -31.88 5.71 -0.70
CA LEU A 182 -33.30 5.50 -0.38
C LEU A 182 -33.90 4.28 -1.09
N VAL A 183 -33.59 4.08 -2.38
CA VAL A 183 -34.06 2.90 -3.13
C VAL A 183 -33.50 1.61 -2.54
N ILE A 184 -32.21 1.59 -2.17
CA ILE A 184 -31.58 0.43 -1.52
C ILE A 184 -32.23 0.16 -0.16
N MET A 185 -32.46 1.19 0.67
CA MET A 185 -33.12 1.02 1.96
C MET A 185 -34.57 0.51 1.82
N ALA A 186 -35.35 1.06 0.89
CA ALA A 186 -36.71 0.64 0.64
C ALA A 186 -36.76 -0.83 0.14
N GLY A 187 -35.85 -1.20 -0.77
CA GLY A 187 -35.68 -2.57 -1.22
C GLY A 187 -35.32 -3.52 -0.09
N PHE A 188 -34.40 -3.11 0.79
CA PHE A 188 -34.01 -3.89 1.96
C PHE A 188 -35.15 -4.06 2.96
N MET A 189 -35.94 -3.01 3.23
CA MET A 189 -37.10 -3.08 4.10
C MET A 189 -38.20 -3.99 3.54
N MET A 190 -38.48 -3.93 2.23
CA MET A 190 -39.42 -4.86 1.59
C MET A 190 -38.92 -6.30 1.64
N TRP A 191 -37.63 -6.53 1.44
CA TRP A 191 -37.04 -7.87 1.52
C TRP A 191 -37.07 -8.42 2.95
N LYS A 192 -36.75 -7.59 3.95
CA LYS A 192 -36.84 -7.95 5.38
C LYS A 192 -38.28 -8.24 5.81
N LYS A 193 -39.26 -7.48 5.32
CA LYS A 193 -40.69 -7.75 5.57
C LYS A 193 -41.12 -9.13 5.08
N ARG A 194 -40.54 -9.61 3.96
CA ARG A 194 -40.81 -10.94 3.42
C ARG A 194 -40.08 -12.07 4.17
N ASN A 195 -38.96 -11.77 4.83
CA ASN A 195 -38.11 -12.76 5.50
C ASN A 195 -37.76 -12.34 6.95
N PRO A 196 -38.72 -12.33 7.89
CA PRO A 196 -38.51 -11.82 9.25
C PRO A 196 -37.55 -12.65 10.12
N GLY A 197 -37.16 -13.86 9.70
CA GLY A 197 -36.32 -14.78 10.48
C GLY A 197 -34.84 -14.82 10.13
N TRP A 198 -34.36 -14.04 9.15
CA TRP A 198 -32.96 -14.12 8.72
C TRP A 198 -32.03 -13.23 9.57
N SER A 199 -31.04 -13.86 10.19
CA SER A 199 -29.94 -13.16 10.88
C SER A 199 -28.99 -12.53 9.85
N MET A 200 -28.48 -11.32 10.12
CA MET A 200 -27.56 -10.59 9.22
C MET A 200 -26.36 -11.44 8.76
N LYS A 201 -25.92 -12.39 9.60
CA LYS A 201 -24.78 -13.26 9.30
C LYS A 201 -25.06 -14.24 8.16
N GLU A 202 -26.31 -14.62 7.95
CA GLU A 202 -26.71 -15.54 6.87
C GLU A 202 -26.96 -14.81 5.54
N ALA A 203 -27.38 -13.55 5.60
CA ALA A 203 -27.65 -12.73 4.42
C ALA A 203 -26.38 -12.40 3.62
N VAL A 204 -25.24 -12.22 4.28
CA VAL A 204 -23.95 -11.97 3.61
C VAL A 204 -23.44 -13.21 2.87
N ILE A 205 -23.70 -14.40 3.43
CA ILE A 205 -23.23 -15.66 2.86
C ILE A 205 -24.14 -16.15 1.72
N LYS A 206 -25.46 -15.91 1.81
CA LYS A 206 -26.43 -16.33 0.78
C LYS A 206 -26.80 -15.25 -0.24
N GLY A 207 -26.47 -13.99 0.03
CA GLY A 207 -26.86 -12.84 -0.78
C GLY A 207 -26.02 -12.56 -2.02
N VAL A 208 -24.92 -13.31 -2.25
CA VAL A 208 -24.17 -13.18 -3.51
C VAL A 208 -25.00 -13.84 -4.61
N PRO A 209 -25.57 -13.07 -5.57
CA PRO A 209 -26.44 -13.64 -6.58
C PRO A 209 -25.68 -14.68 -7.39
N ALA A 210 -26.28 -15.87 -7.54
CA ALA A 210 -25.77 -16.99 -8.33
C ALA A 210 -25.51 -16.65 -9.82
N LEU A 211 -25.80 -15.42 -10.25
CA LEU A 211 -25.58 -14.90 -11.60
C LEU A 211 -24.08 -14.70 -11.95
N LEU A 212 -23.17 -14.66 -10.97
CA LEU A 212 -21.72 -14.58 -11.24
C LEU A 212 -21.01 -15.95 -11.27
N ARG A 213 -21.73 -17.07 -11.07
CA ARG A 213 -21.19 -18.44 -11.23
C ARG A 213 -21.43 -19.03 -12.63
N ARG A 214 -21.57 -18.19 -13.68
CA ARG A 214 -21.55 -18.67 -15.07
C ARG A 214 -20.11 -18.97 -15.53
N ARG A 215 -19.64 -20.15 -15.13
CA ARG A 215 -18.96 -21.16 -15.96
C ARG A 215 -18.15 -20.62 -17.16
N ILE A 216 -16.96 -20.07 -16.91
CA ILE A 216 -15.91 -20.01 -17.95
C ILE A 216 -15.33 -21.42 -18.06
N ARG A 217 -15.82 -22.21 -19.01
CA ARG A 217 -15.13 -23.44 -19.46
C ARG A 217 -14.07 -23.01 -20.47
N PRO A 218 -12.76 -23.23 -20.22
CA PRO A 218 -11.79 -23.19 -21.31
C PRO A 218 -12.01 -24.41 -22.22
N LYS A 219 -12.35 -24.16 -23.49
CA LYS A 219 -12.21 -25.15 -24.56
C LYS A 219 -10.79 -24.99 -25.12
N GLY A 220 -10.06 -26.11 -25.18
CA GLY A 220 -8.84 -26.24 -25.96
C GLY A 220 -7.56 -26.18 -25.13
N ALA A 221 -7.08 -27.35 -24.72
CA ALA A 221 -5.65 -27.61 -24.58
C ALA A 221 -5.42 -29.09 -24.85
N LEU A 222 -4.39 -29.34 -25.64
CA LEU A 222 -4.08 -30.58 -26.31
C LEU A 222 -3.65 -31.70 -25.35
N ILE A 223 -3.89 -32.91 -25.84
CA ILE A 223 -3.41 -34.19 -25.32
C ILE A 223 -1.88 -34.15 -25.23
N ALA A 224 -1.34 -34.42 -24.05
CA ALA A 224 0.05 -34.84 -23.85
C ALA A 224 0.05 -36.20 -23.11
N PRO A 225 0.93 -37.15 -23.47
CA PRO A 225 0.95 -38.48 -22.91
C PRO A 225 1.53 -38.52 -21.48
N ALA A 226 1.00 -39.45 -20.70
CA ALA A 226 1.27 -39.64 -19.28
C ALA A 226 2.72 -40.03 -18.96
N PRO A 227 3.27 -39.57 -17.82
CA PRO A 227 4.31 -40.31 -17.11
C PRO A 227 3.67 -41.29 -16.13
N THR A 228 4.05 -42.55 -16.26
CA THR A 228 3.83 -43.65 -15.33
C THR A 228 4.45 -43.29 -13.96
N GLY A 229 3.59 -42.91 -13.01
CA GLY A 229 3.94 -42.74 -11.61
C GLY A 229 3.18 -43.75 -10.75
N THR A 230 3.92 -44.62 -10.09
CA THR A 230 3.45 -45.67 -9.18
C THR A 230 2.59 -45.10 -8.04
N SER A 231 1.34 -45.55 -7.97
CA SER A 231 0.45 -45.28 -6.84
C SER A 231 0.85 -46.16 -5.65
N TYR A 232 1.36 -45.55 -4.59
CA TYR A 232 1.42 -46.15 -3.27
C TYR A 232 0.03 -46.04 -2.62
N THR A 233 -0.67 -47.18 -2.55
CA THR A 233 -1.89 -47.39 -1.77
C THR A 233 -1.54 -47.48 -0.29
N GLY A 234 -1.62 -46.36 0.43
CA GLY A 234 -1.58 -46.33 1.89
C GLY A 234 -2.93 -46.72 2.54
N PRO A 235 -2.93 -47.23 3.79
CA PRO A 235 -4.13 -47.79 4.42
C PRO A 235 -5.16 -46.70 4.75
N ARG A 236 -6.41 -46.96 4.38
CA ARG A 236 -7.58 -46.16 4.80
C ARG A 236 -7.80 -46.30 6.31
N ILE A 237 -7.42 -45.28 7.08
CA ILE A 237 -7.91 -45.10 8.44
C ILE A 237 -9.32 -44.51 8.34
N ARG A 238 -10.30 -45.33 8.72
CA ARG A 238 -11.72 -45.07 8.66
C ARG A 238 -12.18 -44.58 10.04
N GLY A 239 -12.79 -43.41 10.09
CA GLY A 239 -13.72 -43.02 11.16
C GLY A 239 -13.10 -42.51 12.46
N GLN A 240 -12.57 -41.29 12.45
CA GLN A 240 -12.71 -40.39 13.60
C GLN A 240 -13.07 -39.01 13.06
N ASP A 241 -14.19 -38.47 13.55
CA ASP A 241 -14.60 -37.10 13.28
C ASP A 241 -13.49 -36.15 13.75
N ILE A 242 -12.82 -35.50 12.80
CA ILE A 242 -11.93 -34.39 13.11
C ILE A 242 -12.85 -33.23 13.49
N LYS A 243 -13.14 -33.15 14.78
CA LYS A 243 -13.71 -31.96 15.41
C LYS A 243 -12.66 -30.86 15.27
N VAL A 244 -12.81 -30.02 14.24
CA VAL A 244 -12.03 -28.79 14.13
C VAL A 244 -12.46 -27.90 15.28
N VAL A 245 -11.78 -28.05 16.41
CA VAL A 245 -11.81 -27.06 17.48
C VAL A 245 -11.15 -25.84 16.87
N THR A 246 -11.97 -24.83 16.54
CA THR A 246 -11.51 -23.46 16.33
C THR A 246 -10.86 -23.00 17.62
N THR A 247 -9.60 -23.38 17.82
CA THR A 247 -8.77 -22.75 18.84
C THR A 247 -8.52 -21.33 18.36
N ASP A 248 -9.12 -20.41 19.11
CA ASP A 248 -8.91 -18.97 19.03
C ASP A 248 -7.41 -18.67 18.75
N ILE A 249 -7.16 -17.75 17.82
CA ILE A 249 -5.81 -17.33 17.39
C ILE A 249 -4.95 -16.90 18.60
N ASN A 250 -5.58 -16.46 19.68
CA ASN A 250 -4.92 -16.13 20.94
C ASN A 250 -4.30 -17.35 21.65
N GLY A 251 -4.89 -18.55 21.51
CA GLY A 251 -4.36 -19.79 22.09
C GLY A 251 -3.08 -20.29 21.41
N LEU A 252 -2.93 -20.05 20.10
CA LEU A 252 -1.72 -20.37 19.35
C LEU A 252 -0.54 -19.46 19.73
N ARG A 253 -0.80 -18.19 20.09
CA ARG A 253 0.23 -17.25 20.55
C ARG A 253 0.84 -17.63 21.91
N MET A 254 0.06 -18.19 22.85
CA MET A 254 0.60 -18.58 24.16
C MET A 254 1.50 -19.83 24.11
N ASN A 255 1.24 -20.78 23.20
CA ASN A 255 2.12 -21.95 23.06
C ASN A 255 3.43 -21.63 22.33
N ALA A 256 3.44 -20.66 21.42
CA ALA A 256 4.67 -20.23 20.75
C ALA A 256 5.63 -19.47 21.70
N MET A 257 5.10 -18.65 22.63
CA MET A 257 5.94 -17.95 23.61
C MET A 257 6.59 -18.90 24.64
N ARG A 258 5.98 -20.07 24.90
CA ARG A 258 6.55 -21.05 25.84
C ARG A 258 7.71 -21.88 25.25
N LEU A 259 7.83 -21.92 23.92
CA LEU A 259 8.92 -22.63 23.23
C LEU A 259 10.12 -21.72 22.88
N ALA A 260 9.91 -20.40 22.78
CA ALA A 260 10.98 -19.45 22.41
C ALA A 260 11.70 -18.80 23.62
N GLY A 261 11.23 -19.02 24.86
CA GLY A 261 11.80 -18.44 26.07
C GLY A 261 12.83 -19.32 26.82
N GLY A 262 13.28 -20.42 26.24
CA GLY A 262 14.23 -21.35 26.87
C GLY A 262 15.69 -20.93 26.69
N GLY A 263 16.10 -19.82 27.33
CA GLY A 263 17.47 -19.30 27.27
C GLY A 263 18.02 -18.91 28.65
N VAL A 264 18.77 -19.84 29.24
CA VAL A 264 19.91 -19.64 30.16
C VAL A 264 19.61 -18.87 31.46
N GLY A 265 19.12 -19.61 32.46
CA GLY A 265 19.32 -19.30 33.87
C GLY A 265 19.83 -20.56 34.57
N GLU A 266 21.06 -20.50 35.07
CA GLU A 266 21.67 -21.54 35.92
C GLU A 266 20.78 -21.79 37.15
N GLY A 267 20.48 -23.06 37.41
CA GLY A 267 19.98 -23.50 38.71
C GLY A 267 18.51 -23.87 38.79
N GLU A 268 17.98 -24.66 37.85
CA GLU A 268 16.77 -25.45 38.14
C GLU A 268 16.99 -26.91 37.74
N THR A 269 16.81 -27.76 38.73
CA THR A 269 16.88 -29.22 38.67
C THR A 269 15.97 -29.77 37.58
N ASN A 270 16.53 -30.68 36.77
CA ASN A 270 15.91 -31.34 35.64
C ASN A 270 14.64 -32.14 36.02
N VAL A 271 13.49 -31.47 36.14
CA VAL A 271 12.17 -32.09 36.36
C VAL A 271 11.87 -33.14 35.27
N PHE A 272 12.35 -32.92 34.04
CA PHE A 272 12.14 -33.86 32.95
C PHE A 272 12.95 -35.16 33.07
N ARG A 273 14.11 -35.11 33.73
CA ARG A 273 14.94 -36.30 33.98
C ARG A 273 14.37 -37.13 35.13
N GLU A 274 13.76 -36.47 36.11
CA GLU A 274 13.15 -37.12 37.27
C GLU A 274 11.80 -37.78 36.91
N GLU A 275 10.99 -37.13 36.07
CA GLU A 275 9.72 -37.71 35.61
C GLU A 275 9.92 -38.90 34.65
N MET A 276 11.00 -38.89 33.86
CA MET A 276 11.35 -40.01 32.97
C MET A 276 11.81 -41.24 33.76
N MET A 277 12.62 -41.06 34.80
CA MET A 277 13.04 -42.14 35.71
C MET A 277 11.88 -42.71 36.53
N ARG A 278 10.85 -41.91 36.80
CA ARG A 278 9.63 -42.36 37.50
C ARG A 278 8.78 -43.29 36.64
N GLN A 279 8.73 -43.08 35.33
CA GLN A 279 7.97 -43.96 34.42
C GLN A 279 8.66 -45.30 34.17
N GLU A 280 9.99 -45.38 34.22
CA GLU A 280 10.71 -46.65 34.09
C GLU A 280 10.53 -47.57 35.30
N ARG A 281 10.36 -47.03 36.52
CA ARG A 281 10.06 -47.86 37.71
C ARG A 281 8.66 -48.47 37.74
N LEU A 282 7.74 -48.00 36.90
CA LEU A 282 6.39 -48.56 36.80
C LEU A 282 6.26 -49.64 35.73
N ARG A 283 7.37 -50.00 35.05
CA ARG A 283 7.41 -51.03 34.02
C ARG A 283 8.09 -52.33 34.43
N PHE A 284 8.57 -52.42 35.67
CA PHE A 284 9.09 -53.63 36.31
C PHE A 284 8.40 -53.82 37.66
#